data_AF-A0A2A9UHQ2-F1
#
_entry.id   AF-A0A2A9UHQ2-F1
#
_cell.length_a   1.000
_cell.length_b   1.000
_cell.length_c   1.000
_cell.angle_alpha   90.00
_cell.angle_beta   90.00
_cell.angle_gamma   90.00
#
_symmetry.space_group_name_H-M   'P 1'
#
loop_
_entity.id
_entity.type
_entity.pdbx_description
1 polymer ?
#
loop_
_entity_poly.entity_id
_entity_poly.type
_entity_poly.pdbx_seq_one_letter_code
_entity_poly.pdbx_strand_id
1 'polypeptide(L)'
;MATVAFHTLGCKVNHYETEAIWQLFKQGGYERTEYEKKSDVYVINTCTVTNTGDKKSRQVIRRAVRQNPDAVICVTGCYAQTSPAEIMAIPGVDIVVGTQDREKMLGYIEEFRKERQPINAVRNIMKTRVYEELDVPYFTDRTRASLKIQEGCNNFCTFCIIPWARGLMRSRDGKEVIKQAQQLVDAGYKEIVLTGIHTGGYGEDIKDYNLAGLLRDMEAEVDGLKRLRISSIEASQISDEVIEVLDKSEVVVRHLHIPLQSGSNTVLKRMRRKYTMEFFQERLDRLKEALPGLAITSDVIVGFPGETEEEFMETYNFIKENRFSELHVFPYSKRTGTPAARMEDQVPEDVKNDRVHRLIELSNQLAKEYASQFEGEVLEIIPEEQFKDGDREGLYVGYTDNYLKIVFEGSEELIGKLVKVKITKAGYPYNEAQFVRVLEDDVKKESASA
;
A
#
# COMPACT_ATOMS: atom_id res chain seq x y z
N MET A 1 15.13 5.73 -29.53
CA MET A 1 14.94 6.63 -28.38
C MET A 1 15.72 6.07 -27.20
N ALA A 2 16.04 6.87 -26.19
CA ALA A 2 16.66 6.32 -24.98
C ALA A 2 15.64 5.46 -24.22
N THR A 3 16.09 4.36 -23.66
CA THR A 3 15.25 3.36 -22.99
C THR A 3 15.47 3.38 -21.48
N VAL A 4 14.39 3.17 -20.72
CA VAL A 4 14.44 3.06 -19.26
C VAL A 4 13.72 1.80 -18.80
N ALA A 5 14.31 1.11 -17.83
CA ALA A 5 13.72 -0.03 -17.14
C ALA A 5 13.53 0.31 -15.65
N PHE A 6 12.36 -0.01 -15.11
CA PHE A 6 12.03 0.20 -13.70
C PHE A 6 11.96 -1.13 -12.94
N HIS A 7 12.45 -1.15 -11.71
CA HIS A 7 12.14 -2.24 -10.77
C HIS A 7 11.74 -1.66 -9.42
N THR A 8 10.51 -1.97 -9.01
CA THR A 8 9.96 -1.47 -7.75
C THR A 8 9.92 -2.59 -6.72
N LEU A 9 10.52 -2.34 -5.57
CA LEU A 9 10.34 -3.15 -4.38
C LEU A 9 9.49 -2.38 -3.36
N GLY A 10 8.69 -3.07 -2.57
CA GLY A 10 8.03 -2.48 -1.39
C GLY A 10 6.52 -2.33 -1.54
N CYS A 11 6.00 -1.18 -1.11
CA CYS A 11 4.57 -0.96 -0.88
C CYS A 11 3.89 -0.18 -2.02
N LYS A 12 2.57 0.02 -1.89
CA LYS A 12 1.76 0.82 -2.82
C LYS A 12 2.32 2.23 -3.05
N VAL A 13 2.91 2.86 -2.03
CA VAL A 13 3.59 4.16 -2.16
C VAL A 13 4.78 4.07 -3.13
N ASN A 14 5.62 3.04 -3.03
CA ASN A 14 6.75 2.86 -3.95
C ASN A 14 6.28 2.63 -5.39
N HIS A 15 5.17 1.91 -5.58
CA HIS A 15 4.59 1.72 -6.92
C HIS A 15 4.03 3.02 -7.50
N TYR A 16 3.27 3.79 -6.71
CA TYR A 16 2.80 5.13 -7.11
C TYR A 16 3.98 6.00 -7.57
N GLU A 17 5.04 6.04 -6.77
CA GLU A 17 6.22 6.86 -7.05
C GLU A 17 6.99 6.39 -8.28
N THR A 18 7.01 5.09 -8.55
CA THR A 18 7.63 4.57 -9.77
C THR A 18 6.85 5.04 -11.00
N GLU A 19 5.52 5.02 -10.94
CA GLU A 19 4.71 5.55 -12.05
C GLU A 19 4.85 7.05 -12.21
N ALA A 20 4.97 7.80 -11.11
CA ALA A 20 5.23 9.23 -11.16
C ALA A 20 6.62 9.54 -11.77
N ILE A 21 7.65 8.77 -11.41
CA ILE A 21 8.97 8.88 -12.03
C ILE A 21 8.88 8.50 -13.52
N TRP A 22 8.12 7.47 -13.89
CA TRP A 22 7.92 7.10 -15.28
C TRP A 22 7.34 8.26 -16.11
N GLN A 23 6.38 9.03 -15.58
CA GLN A 23 5.87 10.22 -16.28
C GLN A 23 6.97 11.25 -16.57
N LEU A 24 7.91 11.46 -15.64
CA LEU A 24 9.07 12.34 -15.87
C LEU A 24 9.91 11.84 -17.05
N PHE A 25 10.24 10.55 -17.07
CA PHE A 25 11.01 9.92 -18.16
C PHE A 25 10.29 9.99 -19.50
N LYS A 26 8.98 9.73 -19.51
CA LYS A 26 8.15 9.83 -20.71
C LYS A 26 8.17 11.24 -21.28
N GLN A 27 8.03 12.28 -20.44
CA GLN A 27 8.16 13.67 -20.85
C GLN A 27 9.58 14.01 -21.35
N GLY A 28 10.59 13.35 -20.79
CA GLY A 28 11.99 13.40 -21.25
C GLY A 28 12.28 12.62 -22.54
N GLY A 29 11.28 12.02 -23.19
CA GLY A 29 11.45 11.30 -24.46
C GLY A 29 12.02 9.88 -24.33
N TYR A 30 11.92 9.28 -23.14
CA TYR A 30 12.32 7.89 -22.91
C TYR A 30 11.19 6.91 -23.21
N GLU A 31 11.56 5.72 -23.68
CA GLU A 31 10.66 4.57 -23.81
C GLU A 31 10.85 3.59 -22.65
N ARG A 32 9.75 3.15 -22.04
CA ARG A 32 9.78 2.13 -20.98
C ARG A 32 9.98 0.76 -21.60
N THR A 33 10.88 -0.03 -21.04
CA THR A 33 11.07 -1.43 -21.41
C THR A 33 10.95 -2.35 -20.20
N GLU A 34 10.79 -3.65 -20.46
CA GLU A 34 10.83 -4.68 -19.42
C GLU A 34 12.18 -4.69 -18.72
N TYR A 35 12.17 -4.92 -17.41
CA TYR A 35 13.39 -4.88 -16.59
C TYR A 35 14.42 -5.94 -16.99
N GLU A 36 13.97 -7.08 -17.51
CA GLU A 36 14.79 -8.18 -18.00
C GLU A 36 15.49 -7.88 -19.33
N LYS A 37 15.06 -6.84 -20.06
CA LYS A 37 15.67 -6.39 -21.31
C LYS A 37 16.78 -5.38 -21.04
N LYS A 38 17.72 -5.24 -21.98
CA LYS A 38 18.77 -4.20 -21.90
C LYS A 38 18.15 -2.83 -22.08
N SER A 39 18.42 -1.92 -21.15
CA SER A 39 18.01 -0.50 -21.20
C SER A 39 19.20 0.43 -21.04
N ASP A 40 19.09 1.66 -21.53
CA ASP A 40 20.09 2.73 -21.35
C ASP A 40 20.14 3.23 -19.90
N VAL A 41 19.01 3.15 -19.19
CA VAL A 41 18.88 3.54 -17.78
C VAL A 41 18.09 2.47 -17.02
N TYR A 42 18.57 2.11 -15.83
CA TYR A 42 17.79 1.33 -14.85
C TYR A 42 17.47 2.20 -13.65
N VAL A 43 16.19 2.29 -13.30
CA VAL A 43 15.73 2.95 -12.08
C VAL A 43 15.19 1.90 -11.10
N ILE A 44 15.87 1.75 -9.97
CA ILE A 44 15.53 0.74 -8.96
C ILE A 44 14.99 1.42 -7.72
N ASN A 45 13.68 1.29 -7.47
CA ASN A 45 13.00 1.87 -6.32
C ASN A 45 12.97 0.86 -5.17
N THR A 46 13.76 1.14 -4.14
CA THR A 46 14.13 0.21 -3.06
C THR A 46 13.23 0.32 -1.82
N CYS A 47 13.20 -0.74 -1.01
CA CYS A 47 12.44 -0.82 0.24
C CYS A 47 13.32 -1.24 1.42
N THR A 48 13.06 -0.72 2.62
CA THR A 48 13.86 -0.96 3.84
C THR A 48 13.06 -1.37 5.08
N VAL A 49 11.78 -1.77 4.90
CA VAL A 49 10.93 -2.16 6.04
C VAL A 49 11.42 -3.47 6.68
N THR A 50 11.97 -4.40 5.89
CA THR A 50 12.47 -5.71 6.37
C THR A 50 13.90 -5.99 5.88
N ASN A 51 14.64 -6.87 6.57
CA ASN A 51 16.05 -7.19 6.26
C ASN A 51 16.10 -7.93 4.92
N THR A 52 15.06 -8.71 4.67
CA THR A 52 14.76 -9.34 3.39
C THR A 52 14.54 -8.29 2.30
N GLY A 53 13.85 -7.18 2.59
CA GLY A 53 13.70 -6.05 1.67
C GLY A 53 15.02 -5.42 1.27
N ASP A 54 15.91 -5.14 2.24
CA ASP A 54 17.25 -4.61 1.96
C ASP A 54 18.08 -5.60 1.12
N LYS A 55 18.04 -6.89 1.49
CA LYS A 55 18.74 -7.97 0.75
C LYS A 55 18.25 -8.07 -0.69
N LYS A 56 16.93 -8.08 -0.91
CA LYS A 56 16.31 -8.12 -2.25
C LYS A 56 16.71 -6.89 -3.06
N SER A 57 16.68 -5.70 -2.46
CA SER A 57 17.10 -4.45 -3.11
C SER A 57 18.54 -4.55 -3.63
N ARG A 58 19.49 -5.00 -2.80
CA ARG A 58 20.89 -5.21 -3.22
C ARG A 58 21.05 -6.29 -4.31
N GLN A 59 20.23 -7.33 -4.29
CA GLN A 59 20.25 -8.39 -5.31
C GLN A 59 19.78 -7.87 -6.67
N VAL A 60 18.71 -7.07 -6.68
CA VAL A 60 18.15 -6.43 -7.88
C VAL A 60 19.16 -5.46 -8.50
N ILE A 61 19.79 -4.60 -7.69
CA ILE A 61 20.84 -3.67 -8.13
C ILE A 61 21.97 -4.41 -8.83
N ARG A 62 22.55 -5.41 -8.16
CA ARG A 62 23.65 -6.20 -8.74
C ARG A 62 23.23 -6.97 -9.99
N ARG A 63 21.94 -7.30 -10.15
CA ARG A 63 21.43 -7.95 -11.36
C ARG A 63 21.45 -6.97 -12.53
N ALA A 64 20.95 -5.74 -12.36
CA ALA A 64 20.98 -4.72 -13.41
C ALA A 64 22.41 -4.43 -13.87
N VAL A 65 23.33 -4.22 -12.92
CA VAL A 65 24.76 -4.00 -13.22
C VAL A 65 25.36 -5.11 -14.07
N ARG A 66 25.08 -6.38 -13.74
CA ARG A 66 25.59 -7.53 -14.53
C ARG A 66 24.91 -7.67 -15.89
N GLN A 67 23.64 -7.30 -15.98
CA GLN A 67 22.84 -7.45 -17.20
C GLN A 67 23.23 -6.42 -18.26
N ASN A 68 23.49 -5.18 -17.85
CA ASN A 68 23.96 -4.13 -18.74
C ASN A 68 24.97 -3.21 -18.02
N PRO A 69 26.29 -3.53 -18.06
CA PRO A 69 27.33 -2.72 -17.43
C PRO A 69 27.48 -1.30 -18.00
N ASP A 70 27.00 -1.06 -19.21
CA ASP A 70 27.09 0.24 -19.89
C ASP A 70 25.91 1.18 -19.58
N ALA A 71 24.87 0.66 -18.92
CA ALA A 71 23.68 1.42 -18.55
C ALA A 71 23.94 2.32 -17.35
N VAL A 72 23.17 3.40 -17.24
CA VAL A 72 23.14 4.22 -16.02
C VAL A 72 22.27 3.52 -14.97
N ILE A 73 22.84 3.19 -13.82
CA ILE A 73 22.15 2.56 -12.69
C ILE A 73 21.79 3.62 -11.65
N CYS A 74 20.51 4.01 -11.64
CA CYS A 74 19.94 4.95 -10.68
C CYS A 74 19.13 4.20 -9.61
N VAL A 75 19.46 4.41 -8.34
CA VAL A 75 18.77 3.77 -7.20
C VAL A 75 18.03 4.84 -6.39
N THR A 76 16.76 4.58 -6.09
CA THR A 76 15.92 5.45 -5.25
C THR A 76 15.14 4.66 -4.21
N GLY A 77 14.28 5.32 -3.43
CA GLY A 77 13.38 4.69 -2.46
C GLY A 77 13.92 4.68 -1.02
N CYS A 78 13.25 3.92 -0.16
CA CYS A 78 13.48 3.98 1.28
C CYS A 78 14.89 3.53 1.69
N TYR A 79 15.43 2.46 1.07
CA TYR A 79 16.77 1.96 1.40
C TYR A 79 17.87 2.91 0.89
N ALA A 80 17.66 3.53 -0.28
CA ALA A 80 18.49 4.64 -0.78
C ALA A 80 18.54 5.81 0.21
N GLN A 81 17.41 6.17 0.81
CA GLN A 81 17.34 7.25 1.78
C GLN A 81 18.04 6.94 3.11
N THR A 82 17.92 5.72 3.63
CA THR A 82 18.46 5.35 4.96
C THR A 82 19.91 4.92 4.91
N SER A 83 20.34 4.28 3.83
CA SER A 83 21.67 3.69 3.69
C SER A 83 22.35 4.05 2.35
N PRO A 84 22.45 5.35 2.00
CA PRO A 84 23.02 5.76 0.71
C PRO A 84 24.46 5.29 0.51
N ALA A 85 25.28 5.36 1.56
CA ALA A 85 26.68 4.95 1.51
C ALA A 85 26.84 3.44 1.20
N GLU A 86 25.96 2.59 1.74
CA GLU A 86 25.98 1.15 1.44
C GLU A 86 25.63 0.87 -0.02
N ILE A 87 24.69 1.62 -0.59
CA ILE A 87 24.29 1.47 -1.99
C ILE A 87 25.36 2.01 -2.94
N MET A 88 25.93 3.18 -2.64
CA MET A 88 27.05 3.76 -3.40
C MET A 88 28.29 2.86 -3.40
N ALA A 89 28.48 2.05 -2.35
CA ALA A 89 29.57 1.08 -2.27
C ALA A 89 29.35 -0.17 -3.16
N ILE A 90 28.17 -0.35 -3.77
CA ILE A 90 27.92 -1.43 -4.72
C ILE A 90 28.57 -1.06 -6.06
N PRO A 91 29.54 -1.86 -6.57
CA PRO A 91 30.16 -1.57 -7.86
C PRO A 91 29.13 -1.50 -8.99
N GLY A 92 29.20 -0.44 -9.80
CA GLY A 92 28.28 -0.18 -10.91
C GLY A 92 27.02 0.58 -10.55
N VAL A 93 26.88 1.07 -9.31
CA VAL A 93 25.84 2.08 -9.00
C VAL A 93 26.37 3.46 -9.35
N ASP A 94 25.60 4.20 -10.15
CA ASP A 94 26.01 5.50 -10.67
C ASP A 94 25.35 6.65 -9.92
N ILE A 95 24.06 6.51 -9.57
CA ILE A 95 23.27 7.58 -8.98
C ILE A 95 22.42 7.03 -7.83
N VAL A 96 22.42 7.73 -6.69
CA VAL A 96 21.52 7.45 -5.58
C VAL A 96 20.70 8.69 -5.25
N VAL A 97 19.38 8.58 -5.37
CA VAL A 97 18.40 9.63 -5.06
C VAL A 97 17.56 9.19 -3.86
N GLY A 98 17.29 10.11 -2.94
CA GLY A 98 16.48 9.82 -1.75
C GLY A 98 14.99 9.65 -2.06
N THR A 99 14.15 9.88 -1.05
CA THR A 99 12.67 9.87 -1.18
C THR A 99 12.08 11.27 -1.44
N GLN A 100 12.91 12.20 -1.90
CA GLN A 100 12.60 13.59 -2.24
C GLN A 100 13.48 14.06 -3.41
N ASP A 101 13.09 15.18 -4.02
CA ASP A 101 13.80 15.82 -5.13
C ASP A 101 13.92 14.91 -6.38
N ARG A 102 12.96 14.00 -6.59
CA ARG A 102 12.97 13.01 -7.68
C ARG A 102 12.68 13.64 -9.04
N GLU A 103 12.07 14.82 -9.07
CA GLU A 103 11.98 15.67 -10.27
C GLU A 103 13.36 15.95 -10.90
N LYS A 104 14.44 15.95 -10.09
CA LYS A 104 15.81 16.23 -10.53
C LYS A 104 16.53 15.00 -11.08
N MET A 105 15.89 13.83 -11.06
CA MET A 105 16.50 12.54 -11.45
C MET A 105 17.06 12.57 -12.87
N LEU A 106 16.33 13.12 -13.83
CA LEU A 106 16.81 13.24 -15.21
C LEU A 106 18.05 14.13 -15.31
N GLY A 107 18.10 15.21 -14.53
CA GLY A 107 19.28 16.09 -14.45
C GLY A 107 20.51 15.33 -13.97
N TYR A 108 20.39 14.52 -12.91
CA TYR A 108 21.48 13.69 -12.42
C TYR A 108 21.95 12.63 -13.43
N ILE A 109 21.02 12.06 -14.21
CA ILE A 109 21.38 11.10 -15.28
C ILE A 109 22.23 11.77 -16.37
N GLU A 110 21.85 12.98 -16.79
CA GLU A 110 22.61 13.74 -17.78
C GLU A 110 23.96 14.24 -17.25
N GLU A 111 24.03 14.64 -15.98
CA GLU A 111 25.28 14.98 -15.29
C GLU A 111 26.24 13.78 -15.25
N PHE A 112 25.75 12.63 -14.81
CA PHE A 112 26.55 11.40 -14.78
C PHE A 112 27.04 10.99 -16.18
N ARG A 113 26.20 11.10 -17.22
CA ARG A 113 26.60 10.76 -18.60
C ARG A 113 27.79 11.61 -19.09
N LYS A 114 27.88 12.87 -18.66
CA LYS A 114 28.95 13.80 -19.01
C LYS A 114 30.21 13.58 -18.18
N GLU A 115 30.06 13.48 -16.86
CA GLU A 115 31.19 13.51 -15.93
C GLU A 115 31.71 12.11 -15.56
N ARG A 116 30.87 11.09 -15.70
CA ARG A 116 31.12 9.70 -15.29
C ARG A 116 31.58 9.58 -13.83
N GLN A 117 31.13 10.50 -12.98
CA GLN A 117 31.37 10.50 -11.53
C GLN A 117 30.10 10.09 -10.79
N PRO A 118 30.16 9.12 -9.85
CA PRO A 118 28.98 8.71 -9.10
C PRO A 118 28.34 9.85 -8.29
N ILE A 119 27.02 9.94 -8.31
CA ILE A 119 26.24 11.03 -7.69
C ILE A 119 25.44 10.51 -6.51
N ASN A 120 25.63 11.11 -5.34
CA ASN A 120 24.76 10.90 -4.17
C ASN A 120 23.93 12.16 -3.92
N ALA A 121 22.66 12.12 -4.31
CA ALA A 121 21.70 13.22 -4.17
C ALA A 121 20.81 13.09 -2.92
N VAL A 122 21.13 12.17 -1.99
CA VAL A 122 20.32 11.96 -0.78
C VAL A 122 20.46 13.13 0.18
N ARG A 123 19.33 13.74 0.53
CA ARG A 123 19.25 14.86 1.47
C ARG A 123 18.73 14.42 2.83
N ASN A 124 18.86 15.31 3.82
CA ASN A 124 18.27 15.08 5.13
C ASN A 124 16.74 15.22 5.08
N ILE A 125 16.05 14.08 4.96
CA ILE A 125 14.59 13.99 4.86
C ILE A 125 13.86 14.58 6.07
N MET A 126 14.51 14.69 7.24
CA MET A 126 13.93 15.29 8.44
C MET A 126 13.78 16.82 8.34
N LYS A 127 14.41 17.46 7.34
CA LYS A 127 14.26 18.90 7.08
C LYS A 127 13.15 19.22 6.07
N THR A 128 12.63 18.23 5.37
CA THR A 128 11.55 18.41 4.40
C THR A 128 10.24 18.72 5.11
N ARG A 129 9.50 19.72 4.61
CA ARG A 129 8.21 20.17 5.16
C ARG A 129 7.09 20.21 4.12
N VAL A 130 7.43 20.19 2.84
CA VAL A 130 6.47 20.29 1.75
C VAL A 130 6.31 18.91 1.10
N TYR A 131 5.08 18.56 0.76
CA TYR A 131 4.79 17.36 -0.02
C TYR A 131 5.41 17.49 -1.42
N GLU A 132 5.95 16.39 -1.94
CA GLU A 132 6.55 16.37 -3.28
C GLU A 132 5.45 16.05 -4.29
N GLU A 133 5.05 17.04 -5.08
CA GLU A 133 4.05 16.86 -6.14
C GLU A 133 4.66 16.13 -7.33
N LEU A 134 4.18 14.91 -7.56
CA LEU A 134 4.46 14.12 -8.75
C LEU A 134 3.13 13.53 -9.25
N ASP A 135 2.65 14.03 -10.38
CA ASP A 135 1.36 13.68 -10.94
C ASP A 135 1.40 12.32 -11.64
N VAL A 136 0.32 11.56 -11.45
CA VAL A 136 0.13 10.24 -12.07
C VAL A 136 -1.25 10.22 -12.73
N PRO A 137 -1.38 10.75 -13.96
CA PRO A 137 -2.67 10.90 -14.62
C PRO A 137 -3.34 9.55 -14.95
N TYR A 138 -2.55 8.49 -15.12
CA TYR A 138 -3.04 7.13 -15.33
C TYR A 138 -1.98 6.10 -14.90
N PHE A 139 -2.43 4.87 -14.63
CA PHE A 139 -1.58 3.71 -14.34
C PHE A 139 -1.54 2.77 -15.53
N THR A 140 -0.34 2.38 -15.97
CA THR A 140 -0.17 1.54 -17.16
C THR A 140 -0.68 0.10 -16.98
N ASP A 141 -0.64 -0.43 -15.74
CA ASP A 141 -0.76 -1.88 -15.48
C ASP A 141 -1.76 -2.25 -14.36
N ARG A 142 -2.73 -1.38 -14.01
CA ARG A 142 -3.64 -1.65 -12.87
C ARG A 142 -5.06 -1.28 -13.20
N THR A 143 -6.03 -2.02 -12.65
CA THR A 143 -7.46 -1.68 -12.66
C THR A 143 -7.89 -0.85 -11.46
N ARG A 144 -7.11 -0.86 -10.37
CA ARG A 144 -7.27 0.02 -9.21
C ARG A 144 -6.20 1.10 -9.23
N ALA A 145 -6.63 2.35 -9.16
CA ALA A 145 -5.71 3.49 -9.06
C ALA A 145 -5.34 3.73 -7.60
N SER A 146 -4.05 3.67 -7.27
CA SER A 146 -3.59 4.13 -5.97
C SER A 146 -3.45 5.65 -6.02
N LEU A 147 -4.02 6.38 -5.08
CA LEU A 147 -3.88 7.83 -4.99
C LEU A 147 -3.09 8.18 -3.73
N LYS A 148 -1.86 8.65 -3.92
CA LYS A 148 -1.01 9.05 -2.79
C LYS A 148 -1.46 10.41 -2.27
N ILE A 149 -1.92 10.45 -1.01
CA ILE A 149 -2.40 11.67 -0.37
C ILE A 149 -1.48 12.19 0.74
N GLN A 150 -0.54 11.37 1.19
CA GLN A 150 0.24 11.65 2.39
C GLN A 150 1.60 10.94 2.33
N GLU A 151 2.63 11.58 2.91
CA GLU A 151 4.00 11.07 2.99
C GLU A 151 4.59 11.26 4.40
N GLY A 152 5.48 10.34 4.83
CA GLY A 152 6.15 10.42 6.13
C GLY A 152 5.28 10.03 7.33
N CYS A 153 5.82 10.11 8.55
CA CYS A 153 5.06 9.74 9.76
C CYS A 153 5.66 10.37 11.03
N ASN A 154 4.79 10.83 11.93
CA ASN A 154 5.16 11.47 13.19
C ASN A 154 5.06 10.53 14.42
N ASN A 155 4.79 9.24 14.23
CA ASN A 155 4.55 8.33 15.36
C ASN A 155 5.82 7.83 16.06
N PHE A 156 6.94 7.68 15.35
CA PHE A 156 8.20 7.17 15.90
C PHE A 156 8.02 5.90 16.76
N CYS A 157 7.24 4.94 16.25
CA CYS A 157 7.12 3.61 16.86
C CYS A 157 8.51 2.97 16.98
N THR A 158 8.78 2.27 18.08
CA THR A 158 10.14 1.84 18.43
C THR A 158 10.76 0.86 17.43
N PHE A 159 9.95 0.16 16.64
CA PHE A 159 10.40 -0.77 15.60
C PHE A 159 10.51 -0.16 14.20
N CYS A 160 9.93 1.02 13.96
CA CYS A 160 9.66 1.49 12.61
C CYS A 160 10.74 2.45 12.09
N ILE A 161 11.43 2.10 11.00
CA ILE A 161 12.48 2.92 10.39
C ILE A 161 11.94 4.07 9.52
N ILE A 162 10.64 4.06 9.22
CA ILE A 162 10.01 4.95 8.23
C ILE A 162 10.21 6.44 8.49
N PRO A 163 10.17 6.98 9.72
CA PRO A 163 10.43 8.40 9.94
C PRO A 163 11.80 8.85 9.40
N TRP A 164 12.81 7.98 9.42
CA TRP A 164 14.13 8.25 8.86
C TRP A 164 14.24 8.01 7.35
N ALA A 165 13.33 7.21 6.78
CA ALA A 165 13.28 6.92 5.34
C ALA A 165 12.37 7.88 4.55
N ARG A 166 11.38 8.49 5.21
CA ARG A 166 10.31 9.30 4.58
C ARG A 166 10.13 10.67 5.24
N GLY A 167 10.75 10.90 6.40
CA GLY A 167 10.67 12.16 7.14
C GLY A 167 9.39 12.30 7.95
N LEU A 168 9.15 13.53 8.41
CA LEU A 168 7.93 13.92 9.11
C LEU A 168 6.72 13.84 8.19
N MET A 169 5.54 13.73 8.79
CA MET A 169 4.29 13.71 8.05
C MET A 169 4.11 14.98 7.21
N ARG A 170 3.66 14.79 5.97
CA ARG A 170 3.34 15.84 5.00
C ARG A 170 2.11 15.40 4.21
N SER A 171 1.06 16.20 4.23
CA SER A 171 -0.17 15.94 3.48
C SER A 171 -0.11 16.64 2.12
N ARG A 172 -0.69 15.99 1.10
CA ARG A 172 -0.96 16.60 -0.19
C ARG A 172 -2.07 17.65 -0.03
N ASP A 173 -2.09 18.68 -0.87
CA ASP A 173 -3.20 19.64 -0.87
C ASP A 173 -4.50 18.92 -1.30
N GLY A 174 -5.57 19.08 -0.52
CA GLY A 174 -6.86 18.46 -0.79
C GLY A 174 -7.39 18.74 -2.19
N LYS A 175 -7.22 19.97 -2.71
CA LYS A 175 -7.66 20.33 -4.06
C LYS A 175 -6.91 19.57 -5.14
N GLU A 176 -5.62 19.36 -4.96
CA GLU A 176 -4.82 18.54 -5.88
C GLU A 176 -5.16 17.05 -5.76
N VAL A 177 -5.57 16.59 -4.57
CA VAL A 177 -6.11 15.22 -4.39
C VAL A 177 -7.41 15.05 -5.18
N ILE A 178 -8.39 15.95 -5.03
CA ILE A 178 -9.67 15.90 -5.76
C ILE A 178 -9.44 15.95 -7.27
N LYS A 179 -8.61 16.89 -7.74
CA LYS A 179 -8.26 17.03 -9.16
C LYS A 179 -7.61 15.76 -9.71
N GLN A 180 -6.67 15.17 -8.98
CA GLN A 180 -6.04 13.91 -9.40
C GLN A 180 -7.04 12.74 -9.37
N ALA A 181 -7.95 12.70 -8.40
CA ALA A 181 -8.99 11.69 -8.33
C ALA A 181 -9.93 11.78 -9.54
N GLN A 182 -10.36 12.99 -9.93
CA GLN A 182 -11.19 13.19 -11.12
C GLN A 182 -10.48 12.69 -12.38
N GLN A 183 -9.19 13.03 -12.57
CA GLN A 183 -8.41 12.52 -13.70
C GLN A 183 -8.36 10.99 -13.77
N LEU A 184 -8.30 10.33 -12.62
CA LEU A 184 -8.32 8.87 -12.56
C LEU A 184 -9.71 8.31 -12.92
N VAL A 185 -10.79 8.92 -12.40
CA VAL A 185 -12.14 8.51 -12.79
C VAL A 185 -12.39 8.72 -14.29
N ASP A 186 -11.96 9.84 -14.84
CA ASP A 186 -12.05 10.16 -16.28
C ASP A 186 -11.23 9.18 -17.14
N ALA A 187 -10.11 8.66 -16.60
CA ALA A 187 -9.31 7.61 -17.22
C ALA A 187 -9.97 6.22 -17.14
N GLY A 188 -11.14 6.09 -16.51
CA GLY A 188 -11.94 4.88 -16.44
C GLY A 188 -11.78 4.06 -15.16
N TYR A 189 -11.01 4.54 -14.17
CA TYR A 189 -10.85 3.82 -12.90
C TYR A 189 -12.14 3.84 -12.08
N LYS A 190 -12.62 2.64 -11.71
CA LYS A 190 -13.83 2.49 -10.88
C LYS A 190 -13.53 2.51 -9.38
N GLU A 191 -12.30 2.20 -8.99
CA GLU A 191 -11.87 2.21 -7.59
C GLU A 191 -10.58 3.02 -7.41
N ILE A 192 -10.64 3.97 -6.47
CA ILE A 192 -9.49 4.73 -5.99
C ILE A 192 -9.09 4.19 -4.62
N VAL A 193 -7.81 3.88 -4.46
CA VAL A 193 -7.22 3.42 -3.19
C VAL A 193 -6.36 4.54 -2.60
N LEU A 194 -6.90 5.25 -1.60
CA LEU A 194 -6.18 6.28 -0.86
C LEU A 194 -4.98 5.65 -0.15
N THR A 195 -3.80 6.13 -0.51
CA THR A 195 -2.53 5.57 -0.10
C THR A 195 -1.67 6.64 0.57
N GLY A 196 -0.97 6.23 1.61
CA GLY A 196 0.00 7.05 2.32
C GLY A 196 0.88 6.17 3.18
N ILE A 197 1.80 6.79 3.89
CA ILE A 197 2.59 6.11 4.92
C ILE A 197 1.76 5.96 6.21
N HIS A 198 1.01 7.01 6.54
CA HIS A 198 0.15 7.14 7.69
C HIS A 198 -1.14 7.86 7.26
N THR A 199 -1.91 7.21 6.37
CA THR A 199 -3.09 7.79 5.70
C THR A 199 -4.11 8.40 6.68
N GLY A 200 -4.30 7.76 7.84
CA GLY A 200 -5.15 8.27 8.92
C GLY A 200 -4.76 9.67 9.42
N GLY A 201 -3.48 10.00 9.41
CA GLY A 201 -2.95 11.29 9.85
C GLY A 201 -3.03 12.39 8.79
N TYR A 202 -3.68 12.14 7.64
CA TYR A 202 -3.85 13.18 6.64
C TYR A 202 -4.51 14.42 7.23
N GLY A 203 -3.87 15.56 7.00
CA GLY A 203 -4.31 16.88 7.45
C GLY A 203 -3.89 17.29 8.86
N GLU A 204 -3.20 16.47 9.69
CA GLU A 204 -2.73 17.02 10.99
C GLU A 204 -1.69 18.14 10.83
N ASP A 205 -1.08 18.26 9.64
CA ASP A 205 -0.19 19.35 9.24
C ASP A 205 -0.91 20.49 8.46
N ILE A 206 -2.22 20.38 8.25
CA ILE A 206 -3.07 21.37 7.57
C ILE A 206 -4.03 21.98 8.60
N LYS A 207 -4.18 23.31 8.58
CA LYS A 207 -5.09 23.99 9.49
C LYS A 207 -6.54 23.73 9.09
N ASP A 208 -7.37 23.35 10.06
CA ASP A 208 -8.83 23.16 9.94
C ASP A 208 -9.25 22.17 8.83
N TYR A 209 -8.38 21.21 8.50
CA TYR A 209 -8.66 20.17 7.49
C TYR A 209 -8.06 18.83 7.93
N ASN A 210 -8.75 17.73 7.66
CA ASN A 210 -8.35 16.40 8.11
C ASN A 210 -8.83 15.32 7.12
N LEU A 211 -8.56 14.05 7.43
CA LEU A 211 -8.99 12.93 6.60
C LEU A 211 -10.52 12.90 6.39
N ALA A 212 -11.32 13.17 7.41
CA ALA A 212 -12.78 13.19 7.27
C ALA A 212 -13.25 14.28 6.30
N GLY A 213 -12.64 15.47 6.36
CA GLY A 213 -12.83 16.53 5.37
C GLY A 213 -12.52 16.06 3.95
N LEU A 214 -11.35 15.45 3.74
CA LEU A 214 -10.97 14.92 2.43
C LEU A 214 -11.95 13.85 1.92
N LEU A 215 -12.38 12.93 2.78
CA LEU A 215 -13.33 11.89 2.39
C LEU A 215 -14.68 12.47 1.94
N ARG A 216 -15.18 13.51 2.64
CA ARG A 216 -16.40 14.22 2.23
C ARG A 216 -16.22 14.93 0.90
N ASP A 217 -15.12 15.66 0.72
CA ASP A 217 -14.85 16.39 -0.52
C ASP A 217 -14.67 15.42 -1.70
N MET A 218 -14.00 14.28 -1.49
CA MET A 218 -13.86 13.22 -2.49
C MET A 218 -15.22 12.69 -2.97
N GLU A 219 -16.13 12.42 -2.05
CA GLU A 219 -17.46 11.90 -2.40
C GLU A 219 -18.37 12.98 -3.01
N ALA A 220 -18.23 14.23 -2.58
CA ALA A 220 -19.05 15.34 -3.06
C ALA A 220 -18.59 15.93 -4.41
N GLU A 221 -17.28 15.96 -4.67
CA GLU A 221 -16.69 16.69 -5.80
C GLU A 221 -16.14 15.79 -6.92
N VAL A 222 -15.90 14.49 -6.67
CA VAL A 222 -15.36 13.58 -7.70
C VAL A 222 -16.51 12.86 -8.41
N ASP A 223 -16.93 13.43 -9.54
CA ASP A 223 -18.00 12.89 -10.36
C ASP A 223 -17.63 11.51 -10.94
N GLY A 224 -18.48 10.52 -10.66
CA GLY A 224 -18.35 9.16 -11.20
C GLY A 224 -17.52 8.19 -10.35
N LEU A 225 -17.01 8.62 -9.20
CA LEU A 225 -16.33 7.74 -8.24
C LEU A 225 -17.28 6.63 -7.75
N LYS A 226 -16.93 5.36 -8.02
CA LYS A 226 -17.76 4.21 -7.62
C LYS A 226 -17.29 3.56 -6.33
N ARG A 227 -15.98 3.48 -6.10
CA ARG A 227 -15.39 2.89 -4.91
C ARG A 227 -14.22 3.71 -4.40
N LEU A 228 -14.23 3.98 -3.10
CA LEU A 228 -13.14 4.58 -2.38
C LEU A 228 -12.65 3.60 -1.30
N ARG A 229 -11.37 3.24 -1.37
CA ARG A 229 -10.73 2.37 -0.37
C ARG A 229 -9.63 3.10 0.37
N ILE A 230 -9.63 2.99 1.69
CA ILE A 230 -8.52 3.48 2.52
C ILE A 230 -7.53 2.34 2.69
N SER A 231 -6.30 2.53 2.20
CA SER A 231 -5.28 1.45 2.18
C SER A 231 -4.89 0.93 3.56
N SER A 232 -4.74 1.82 4.55
CA SER A 232 -4.41 1.52 5.94
C SER A 232 -4.75 2.72 6.82
N ILE A 233 -5.36 2.49 7.97
CA ILE A 233 -5.69 3.51 8.97
C ILE A 233 -5.38 2.96 10.37
N GLU A 234 -4.61 3.69 11.18
CA GLU A 234 -4.34 3.25 12.56
C GLU A 234 -5.53 3.64 13.45
N ALA A 235 -5.81 2.81 14.47
CA ALA A 235 -6.97 2.98 15.34
C ALA A 235 -7.09 4.39 15.94
N SER A 236 -5.99 5.02 16.33
CA SER A 236 -6.00 6.38 16.91
C SER A 236 -6.43 7.48 15.94
N GLN A 237 -6.45 7.23 14.63
CA GLN A 237 -6.95 8.19 13.63
C GLN A 237 -8.37 7.87 13.15
N ILE A 238 -8.99 6.83 13.71
CA ILE A 238 -10.40 6.52 13.48
C ILE A 238 -11.22 7.40 14.43
N SER A 239 -11.21 8.71 14.15
CA SER A 239 -11.97 9.69 14.93
C SER A 239 -13.47 9.48 14.75
N ASP A 240 -14.25 10.04 15.66
CA ASP A 240 -15.71 10.05 15.56
C ASP A 240 -16.19 10.65 14.23
N GLU A 241 -15.50 11.68 13.76
CA GLU A 241 -15.79 12.33 12.49
C GLU A 241 -15.50 11.41 11.29
N VAL A 242 -14.41 10.63 11.33
CA VAL A 242 -14.13 9.63 10.29
C VAL A 242 -15.24 8.57 10.28
N ILE A 243 -15.64 8.05 11.45
CA ILE A 243 -16.72 7.05 11.55
C ILE A 243 -18.04 7.61 10.99
N GLU A 244 -18.38 8.87 11.31
CA GLU A 244 -19.59 9.51 10.78
C GLU A 244 -19.56 9.65 9.25
N VAL A 245 -18.40 9.97 8.67
CA VAL A 245 -18.26 10.03 7.21
C VAL A 245 -18.41 8.64 6.60
N LEU A 246 -17.82 7.62 7.22
CA LEU A 246 -17.95 6.23 6.75
C LEU A 246 -19.40 5.73 6.80
N ASP A 247 -20.13 6.02 7.88
CA ASP A 247 -21.54 5.65 8.07
C ASP A 247 -22.46 6.23 6.99
N LYS A 248 -22.16 7.44 6.52
CA LYS A 248 -22.97 8.17 5.53
C LYS A 248 -22.52 7.97 4.09
N SER A 249 -21.39 7.30 3.87
CA SER A 249 -20.79 7.19 2.53
C SER A 249 -21.47 6.12 1.70
N GLU A 250 -21.71 6.43 0.43
CA GLU A 250 -22.20 5.49 -0.57
C GLU A 250 -21.05 4.89 -1.40
N VAL A 251 -19.86 5.50 -1.37
CA VAL A 251 -18.71 5.10 -2.18
C VAL A 251 -17.60 4.42 -1.37
N VAL A 252 -17.50 4.63 -0.05
CA VAL A 252 -16.47 3.98 0.75
C VAL A 252 -16.79 2.50 0.92
N VAL A 253 -15.83 1.65 0.54
CA VAL A 253 -15.98 0.20 0.57
C VAL A 253 -15.95 -0.36 1.99
N ARG A 254 -16.64 -1.48 2.21
CA ARG A 254 -16.77 -2.18 3.51
C ARG A 254 -15.53 -2.98 3.89
N HIS A 255 -14.36 -2.35 3.81
CA HIS A 255 -13.09 -2.95 4.19
C HIS A 255 -12.15 -1.89 4.76
N LEU A 256 -11.56 -2.21 5.91
CA LEU A 256 -10.51 -1.40 6.50
C LEU A 256 -9.32 -2.29 6.86
N HIS A 257 -8.14 -1.80 6.51
CA HIS A 257 -6.89 -2.34 7.04
C HIS A 257 -6.48 -1.53 8.26
N ILE A 258 -6.57 -2.14 9.44
CA ILE A 258 -6.31 -1.48 10.73
C ILE A 258 -5.16 -2.21 11.43
N PRO A 259 -3.92 -1.68 11.35
CA PRO A 259 -2.75 -2.38 11.90
C PRO A 259 -2.82 -2.47 13.43
N LEU A 260 -3.05 -3.69 13.94
CA LEU A 260 -3.11 -4.00 15.36
C LEU A 260 -1.72 -3.94 15.98
N GLN A 261 -0.72 -4.46 15.26
CA GLN A 261 0.66 -4.68 15.68
C GLN A 261 0.79 -5.72 16.82
N SER A 262 0.06 -5.55 17.92
CA SER A 262 -0.08 -6.52 19.02
C SER A 262 -1.42 -6.30 19.72
N GLY A 263 -2.02 -7.36 20.26
CA GLY A 263 -3.21 -7.29 21.10
C GLY A 263 -2.90 -7.17 22.59
N SER A 264 -1.65 -6.90 22.96
CA SER A 264 -1.23 -6.74 24.35
C SER A 264 -0.87 -5.29 24.67
N ASN A 265 -1.51 -4.70 25.69
CA ASN A 265 -1.26 -3.33 26.12
C ASN A 265 0.20 -3.10 26.54
N THR A 266 0.84 -4.09 27.16
CA THR A 266 2.25 -4.02 27.59
C THR A 266 3.20 -4.03 26.39
N VAL A 267 2.95 -4.89 25.39
CA VAL A 267 3.71 -4.91 24.13
C VAL A 267 3.51 -3.60 23.35
N LEU A 268 2.26 -3.15 23.19
CA LEU A 268 1.92 -1.89 22.51
C LEU A 268 2.64 -0.68 23.13
N LYS A 269 2.75 -0.64 24.47
CA LYS A 269 3.51 0.38 25.18
C LYS A 269 5.01 0.32 24.83
N ARG A 270 5.63 -0.88 24.78
CA ARG A 270 7.04 -1.04 24.35
C ARG A 270 7.24 -0.70 22.87
N MET A 271 6.23 -0.94 22.04
CA MET A 271 6.18 -0.52 20.64
C MET A 271 6.01 1.00 20.46
N ARG A 272 5.64 1.72 21.53
CA ARG A 272 5.26 3.14 21.53
C ARG A 272 4.05 3.40 20.62
N ARG A 273 3.03 2.56 20.73
CA ARG A 273 1.72 2.81 20.13
C ARG A 273 0.94 3.79 21.01
N LYS A 274 0.07 4.59 20.40
CA LYS A 274 -0.65 5.70 21.04
C LYS A 274 -2.11 5.36 21.37
N TYR A 275 -2.42 4.06 21.47
CA TYR A 275 -3.75 3.54 21.82
C TYR A 275 -3.60 2.36 22.77
N THR A 276 -4.70 2.00 23.42
CA THR A 276 -4.85 0.78 24.21
C THR A 276 -5.82 -0.18 23.51
N MET A 277 -5.88 -1.41 23.98
CA MET A 277 -6.78 -2.43 23.44
C MET A 277 -8.25 -2.12 23.69
N GLU A 278 -8.57 -1.44 24.79
CA GLU A 278 -9.94 -1.00 25.10
C GLU A 278 -10.38 0.05 24.07
N PHE A 279 -9.51 1.02 23.76
CA PHE A 279 -9.77 2.00 22.71
C PHE A 279 -9.88 1.33 21.34
N PHE A 280 -8.99 0.38 21.03
CA PHE A 280 -9.04 -0.36 19.77
C PHE A 280 -10.37 -1.11 19.61
N GLN A 281 -10.81 -1.83 20.64
CA GLN A 281 -12.08 -2.55 20.65
C GLN A 281 -13.26 -1.60 20.43
N GLU A 282 -13.31 -0.49 21.16
CA GLU A 282 -14.40 0.47 21.04
C GLU A 282 -14.48 1.09 19.64
N ARG A 283 -13.33 1.38 19.00
CA ARG A 283 -13.29 1.79 17.60
C ARG A 283 -13.83 0.70 16.67
N LEU A 284 -13.45 -0.56 16.88
CA LEU A 284 -13.95 -1.67 16.05
C LEU A 284 -15.46 -1.83 16.15
N ASP A 285 -16.03 -1.72 17.34
CA ASP A 285 -17.46 -1.89 17.56
C ASP A 285 -18.25 -0.80 16.82
N ARG A 286 -17.82 0.46 16.95
CA ARG A 286 -18.44 1.59 16.22
C ARG A 286 -18.30 1.47 14.70
N LEU A 287 -17.17 0.97 14.22
CA LEU A 287 -16.98 0.74 12.78
C LEU A 287 -17.89 -0.36 12.24
N LYS A 288 -18.13 -1.43 13.00
CA LYS A 288 -19.05 -2.51 12.62
C LYS A 288 -20.50 -2.02 12.56
N GLU A 289 -20.86 -1.07 13.42
CA GLU A 289 -22.17 -0.39 13.39
C GLU A 289 -22.29 0.51 12.15
N ALA A 290 -21.28 1.36 11.90
CA ALA A 290 -21.26 2.29 10.77
C ALA A 290 -21.13 1.61 9.40
N LEU A 291 -20.43 0.47 9.32
CA LEU A 291 -20.22 -0.28 8.08
C LEU A 291 -20.66 -1.75 8.26
N PRO A 292 -21.96 -2.06 8.12
CA PRO A 292 -22.44 -3.43 8.22
C PRO A 292 -21.76 -4.38 7.22
N GLY A 293 -21.18 -5.47 7.72
CA GLY A 293 -20.42 -6.42 6.90
C GLY A 293 -18.94 -6.05 6.67
N LEU A 294 -18.42 -5.07 7.43
CA LEU A 294 -17.04 -4.63 7.40
C LEU A 294 -16.05 -5.80 7.52
N ALA A 295 -15.18 -5.93 6.51
CA ALA A 295 -13.98 -6.75 6.56
C ALA A 295 -12.83 -5.99 7.24
N ILE A 296 -12.27 -6.55 8.31
CA ILE A 296 -11.08 -6.01 8.95
C ILE A 296 -9.89 -6.88 8.57
N THR A 297 -8.86 -6.25 8.01
CA THR A 297 -7.56 -6.87 7.81
C THR A 297 -6.52 -6.18 8.69
N SER A 298 -5.47 -6.87 9.09
CA SER A 298 -4.52 -6.30 10.06
C SER A 298 -3.10 -6.82 9.92
N ASP A 299 -2.14 -5.95 10.23
CA ASP A 299 -0.74 -6.33 10.42
C ASP A 299 -0.47 -6.64 11.89
N VAL A 300 0.24 -7.74 12.14
CA VAL A 300 0.66 -8.19 13.48
C VAL A 300 2.16 -8.46 13.49
N ILE A 301 2.88 -7.96 14.50
CA ILE A 301 4.29 -8.23 14.72
C ILE A 301 4.43 -9.16 15.92
N VAL A 302 5.04 -10.33 15.71
CA VAL A 302 5.29 -11.31 16.78
C VAL A 302 6.77 -11.38 17.17
N GLY A 303 7.03 -11.73 18.42
CA GLY A 303 8.33 -11.77 19.07
C GLY A 303 9.02 -10.41 19.13
N PHE A 304 8.23 -9.36 19.39
CA PHE A 304 8.77 -8.07 19.77
C PHE A 304 9.67 -8.23 21.01
N PRO A 305 10.74 -7.42 21.21
CA PRO A 305 11.63 -7.60 22.36
C PRO A 305 10.88 -7.64 23.70
N GLY A 306 11.11 -8.72 24.45
CA GLY A 306 10.48 -9.03 25.72
C GLY A 306 9.07 -9.63 25.64
N GLU A 307 8.54 -9.95 24.45
CA GLU A 307 7.19 -10.52 24.30
C GLU A 307 7.08 -11.93 24.88
N THR A 308 6.26 -12.09 25.92
CA THR A 308 6.00 -13.37 26.59
C THR A 308 4.95 -14.20 25.85
N GLU A 309 4.75 -15.45 26.27
CA GLU A 309 3.70 -16.30 25.69
C GLU A 309 2.30 -15.81 26.05
N GLU A 310 2.12 -15.26 27.24
CA GLU A 310 0.86 -14.67 27.70
C GLU A 310 0.47 -13.46 26.83
N GLU A 311 1.40 -12.55 26.58
CA GLU A 311 1.17 -11.37 25.72
C GLU A 311 0.89 -11.75 24.26
N PHE A 312 1.53 -12.82 23.77
CA PHE A 312 1.20 -13.40 22.46
C PHE A 312 -0.22 -13.97 22.46
N MET A 313 -0.62 -14.69 23.51
CA MET A 313 -1.97 -15.25 23.62
C MET A 313 -3.06 -14.19 23.78
N GLU A 314 -2.78 -13.05 24.42
CA GLU A 314 -3.67 -11.87 24.39
C GLU A 314 -3.95 -11.43 22.95
N THR A 315 -2.90 -11.35 22.12
CA THR A 315 -3.01 -11.02 20.70
C THR A 315 -3.83 -12.05 19.93
N TYR A 316 -3.51 -13.34 20.13
CA TYR A 316 -4.21 -14.45 19.48
C TYR A 316 -5.71 -14.45 19.80
N ASN A 317 -6.06 -14.32 21.08
CA ASN A 317 -7.45 -14.36 21.54
C ASN A 317 -8.24 -13.15 21.05
N PHE A 318 -7.65 -11.94 21.13
CA PHE A 318 -8.31 -10.72 20.64
C PHE A 318 -8.69 -10.82 19.16
N ILE A 319 -7.77 -11.33 18.34
CA ILE A 319 -8.00 -11.53 16.89
C ILE A 319 -9.09 -12.57 16.65
N LYS A 320 -9.05 -13.69 17.38
CA LYS A 320 -10.04 -14.77 17.27
C LYS A 320 -11.45 -14.27 17.63
N GLU A 321 -11.57 -13.53 18.72
CA GLU A 321 -12.84 -12.98 19.21
C GLU A 321 -13.43 -11.97 18.22
N ASN A 322 -12.59 -11.10 17.64
CA ASN A 322 -13.02 -10.08 16.70
C ASN A 322 -13.13 -10.54 15.24
N ARG A 323 -12.71 -11.77 14.94
CA ARG A 323 -12.82 -12.43 13.62
C ARG A 323 -12.25 -11.61 12.48
N PHE A 324 -10.97 -11.24 12.58
CA PHE A 324 -10.32 -10.52 11.49
C PHE A 324 -10.31 -11.39 10.22
N SER A 325 -10.68 -10.76 9.10
CA SER A 325 -10.85 -11.43 7.80
C SER A 325 -9.53 -11.87 7.15
N GLU A 326 -8.43 -11.18 7.45
CA GLU A 326 -7.09 -11.53 6.99
C GLU A 326 -6.02 -10.90 7.88
N LEU A 327 -4.92 -11.62 8.13
CA LEU A 327 -3.77 -11.13 8.87
C LEU A 327 -2.52 -11.16 7.99
N HIS A 328 -1.72 -10.10 8.07
CA HIS A 328 -0.31 -10.18 7.71
C HIS A 328 0.52 -10.30 8.98
N VAL A 329 1.13 -11.47 9.17
CA VAL A 329 1.92 -11.76 10.36
C VAL A 329 3.41 -11.63 10.03
N PHE A 330 4.09 -10.76 10.75
CA PHE A 330 5.51 -10.49 10.56
C PHE A 330 6.29 -10.87 11.84
N PRO A 331 7.36 -11.67 11.74
CA PRO A 331 8.29 -11.78 12.84
C PRO A 331 9.01 -10.43 13.02
N TYR A 332 9.20 -10.01 14.28
CA TYR A 332 9.96 -8.80 14.57
C TYR A 332 11.36 -8.90 13.94
N SER A 333 11.71 -7.87 13.16
CA SER A 333 12.97 -7.78 12.44
C SER A 333 13.79 -6.63 12.97
N LYS A 334 14.87 -6.95 13.69
CA LYS A 334 15.82 -5.97 14.23
C LYS A 334 16.38 -5.08 13.12
N ARG A 335 16.26 -3.76 13.32
CA ARG A 335 16.62 -2.70 12.35
C ARG A 335 17.63 -1.75 12.96
N THR A 336 18.81 -1.63 12.36
CA THR A 336 19.80 -0.64 12.78
C THR A 336 19.19 0.76 12.75
N GLY A 337 19.37 1.52 13.82
CA GLY A 337 18.84 2.89 13.96
C GLY A 337 17.48 2.99 14.68
N THR A 338 16.75 1.89 14.89
CA THR A 338 15.48 1.94 15.63
C THR A 338 15.67 1.75 17.14
N PRO A 339 14.81 2.34 18.00
CA PRO A 339 14.89 2.12 19.45
C PRO A 339 14.78 0.65 19.86
N ALA A 340 13.89 -0.13 19.23
CA ALA A 340 13.68 -1.54 19.57
C ALA A 340 14.90 -2.42 19.25
N ALA A 341 15.79 -2.00 18.35
CA ALA A 341 17.03 -2.71 18.08
C ALA A 341 18.04 -2.65 19.23
N ARG A 342 17.87 -1.70 20.16
CA ARG A 342 18.70 -1.55 21.36
C ARG A 342 18.15 -2.28 22.59
N MET A 343 16.95 -2.83 22.51
CA MET A 343 16.36 -3.63 23.60
C MET A 343 17.12 -4.96 23.72
N GLU A 344 17.40 -5.39 24.95
CA GLU A 344 18.24 -6.58 25.21
C GLU A 344 17.47 -7.90 25.08
N ASP A 345 16.20 -7.92 25.49
CA ASP A 345 15.35 -9.12 25.55
C ASP A 345 14.82 -9.58 24.18
N GLN A 346 15.72 -9.85 23.23
CA GLN A 346 15.35 -10.32 21.90
C GLN A 346 14.76 -11.74 21.95
N VAL A 347 13.60 -11.94 21.34
CA VAL A 347 12.94 -13.26 21.27
C VAL A 347 13.65 -14.15 20.23
N PRO A 348 13.94 -15.42 20.57
CA PRO A 348 14.53 -16.40 19.65
C PRO A 348 13.74 -16.59 18.34
N GLU A 349 14.43 -16.97 17.26
CA GLU A 349 13.85 -17.08 15.92
C GLU A 349 12.85 -18.24 15.79
N ASP A 350 13.12 -19.36 16.44
CA ASP A 350 12.23 -20.52 16.53
C ASP A 350 10.89 -20.18 17.19
N VAL A 351 10.91 -19.43 18.30
CA VAL A 351 9.69 -18.95 18.97
C VAL A 351 8.90 -17.98 18.07
N LYS A 352 9.59 -17.07 17.38
CA LYS A 352 8.94 -16.17 16.40
C LYS A 352 8.27 -16.96 15.28
N ASN A 353 8.95 -17.96 14.74
CA ASN A 353 8.40 -18.78 13.66
C ASN A 353 7.17 -19.58 14.12
N ASP A 354 7.20 -20.19 15.32
CA ASP A 354 6.03 -20.86 15.91
C ASP A 354 4.82 -19.91 15.99
N ARG A 355 5.02 -18.71 16.55
CA ARG A 355 3.99 -17.68 16.68
C ARG A 355 3.44 -17.21 15.33
N VAL A 356 4.32 -17.03 14.33
CA VAL A 356 3.92 -16.73 12.94
C VAL A 356 3.00 -17.83 12.41
N HIS A 357 3.39 -19.10 12.54
CA HIS A 357 2.61 -20.23 12.05
C HIS A 357 1.23 -20.29 12.71
N ARG A 358 1.16 -20.17 14.04
CA ARG A 358 -0.11 -20.20 14.79
C ARG A 358 -1.09 -19.10 14.38
N LEU A 359 -0.60 -17.86 14.17
CA LEU A 359 -1.47 -16.77 13.71
C LEU A 359 -1.86 -16.89 12.24
N ILE A 360 -1.00 -17.43 11.37
CA ILE A 360 -1.36 -17.71 9.97
C ILE A 360 -2.45 -18.79 9.90
N GLU A 361 -2.33 -19.85 10.69
CA GLU A 361 -3.37 -20.90 10.78
C GLU A 361 -4.71 -20.33 11.26
N LEU A 362 -4.68 -19.50 12.31
CA LEU A 362 -5.87 -18.78 12.79
C LEU A 362 -6.45 -17.88 11.69
N SER A 363 -5.61 -17.11 10.99
CA SER A 363 -6.04 -16.24 9.89
C SER A 363 -6.74 -17.03 8.78
N ASN A 364 -6.16 -18.16 8.37
CA ASN A 364 -6.73 -19.00 7.32
C ASN A 364 -8.09 -19.57 7.72
N GLN A 365 -8.23 -19.96 9.00
CA GLN A 365 -9.50 -20.42 9.55
C GLN A 365 -10.54 -19.28 9.53
N LEU A 366 -10.22 -18.13 10.11
CA LEU A 366 -11.14 -16.99 10.20
C LEU A 366 -11.52 -16.44 8.82
N ALA A 367 -10.58 -16.39 7.87
CA ALA A 367 -10.85 -15.95 6.51
C ALA A 367 -11.85 -16.86 5.80
N LYS A 368 -11.75 -18.18 6.00
CA LYS A 368 -12.70 -19.15 5.45
C LYS A 368 -14.08 -19.04 6.12
N GLU A 369 -14.11 -18.83 7.44
CA GLU A 369 -15.36 -18.58 8.19
C GLU A 369 -16.03 -17.26 7.81
N TYR A 370 -15.25 -16.24 7.45
CA TYR A 370 -15.76 -14.97 6.93
C TYR A 370 -16.35 -15.17 5.53
N ALA A 371 -15.60 -15.80 4.63
CA ALA A 371 -16.03 -16.04 3.26
C ALA A 371 -17.30 -16.91 3.16
N SER A 372 -17.46 -17.90 4.03
CA SER A 372 -18.63 -18.80 4.02
C SER A 372 -19.95 -18.10 4.32
N GLN A 373 -19.93 -16.92 4.96
CA GLN A 373 -21.12 -16.11 5.21
C GLN A 373 -21.72 -15.52 3.93
N PHE A 374 -20.94 -15.49 2.84
CA PHE A 374 -21.36 -14.92 1.56
C PHE A 374 -21.62 -16.00 0.50
N GLU A 375 -21.53 -17.29 0.85
CA GLU A 375 -21.85 -18.36 -0.11
C GLU A 375 -23.33 -18.29 -0.51
N GLY A 376 -23.60 -18.24 -1.81
CA GLY A 376 -24.94 -18.03 -2.37
C GLY A 376 -25.33 -16.56 -2.56
N GLU A 377 -24.60 -15.61 -1.98
CA GLU A 377 -24.86 -14.17 -2.13
C GLU A 377 -24.38 -13.63 -3.47
N VAL A 378 -24.99 -12.53 -3.92
CA VAL A 378 -24.58 -11.79 -5.13
C VAL A 378 -23.82 -10.55 -4.72
N LEU A 379 -22.52 -10.52 -5.03
CA LEU A 379 -21.63 -9.40 -4.71
C LEU A 379 -21.12 -8.70 -5.96
N GLU A 380 -20.67 -7.47 -5.77
CA GLU A 380 -20.03 -6.67 -6.81
C GLU A 380 -18.51 -6.85 -6.76
N ILE A 381 -17.90 -7.04 -7.91
CA ILE A 381 -16.45 -7.23 -8.10
C ILE A 381 -15.95 -6.35 -9.24
N ILE A 382 -14.69 -5.91 -9.12
CA ILE A 382 -13.91 -5.35 -10.22
C ILE A 382 -12.87 -6.41 -10.60
N PRO A 383 -13.00 -7.08 -11.78
CA PRO A 383 -11.99 -8.00 -12.27
C PRO A 383 -10.70 -7.24 -12.63
N GLU A 384 -9.55 -7.78 -12.25
CA GLU A 384 -8.26 -7.10 -12.36
C GLU A 384 -7.33 -7.73 -13.38
N GLU A 385 -7.28 -9.06 -13.39
CA GLU A 385 -6.36 -9.81 -14.23
C GLU A 385 -6.92 -11.19 -14.54
N GLN A 386 -6.34 -11.81 -15.57
CA GLN A 386 -6.59 -13.21 -15.88
C GLN A 386 -6.00 -14.09 -14.79
N PHE A 387 -6.81 -15.01 -14.27
CA PHE A 387 -6.37 -16.00 -13.31
C PHE A 387 -5.81 -17.23 -14.04
N LYS A 388 -4.56 -17.58 -13.75
CA LYS A 388 -3.91 -18.76 -14.32
C LYS A 388 -4.08 -19.95 -13.37
N ASP A 389 -4.85 -20.94 -13.78
CA ASP A 389 -5.06 -22.19 -13.05
C ASP A 389 -4.82 -23.41 -13.95
N GLY A 390 -3.57 -23.83 -14.04
CA GLY A 390 -3.15 -24.93 -14.93
C GLY A 390 -3.56 -24.64 -16.38
N ASP A 391 -4.36 -25.54 -16.95
CA ASP A 391 -4.86 -25.47 -18.33
C ASP A 391 -6.24 -24.78 -18.46
N ARG A 392 -6.84 -24.30 -17.35
CA ARG A 392 -8.14 -23.62 -17.41
C ARG A 392 -7.95 -22.17 -17.86
N GLU A 393 -8.40 -21.88 -19.09
CA GLU A 393 -8.46 -20.54 -19.64
C GLU A 393 -9.79 -19.85 -19.33
N GLY A 394 -9.85 -18.52 -19.49
CA GLY A 394 -11.07 -17.73 -19.31
C GLY A 394 -11.46 -17.42 -17.86
N LEU A 395 -10.59 -17.72 -16.89
CA LEU A 395 -10.79 -17.33 -15.49
C LEU A 395 -10.23 -15.94 -15.23
N TYR A 396 -10.96 -15.17 -14.44
CA TYR A 396 -10.57 -13.82 -14.02
C TYR A 396 -10.67 -13.69 -12.52
N VAL A 397 -9.81 -12.85 -11.94
CA VAL A 397 -9.74 -12.61 -10.51
C VAL A 397 -9.89 -11.13 -10.19
N GLY A 398 -10.53 -10.84 -9.08
CA GLY A 398 -10.64 -9.48 -8.55
C GLY A 398 -11.17 -9.45 -7.12
N TYR A 399 -11.49 -8.26 -6.65
CA TYR A 399 -11.91 -8.03 -5.28
C TYR A 399 -13.32 -7.45 -5.19
N THR A 400 -14.07 -7.91 -4.21
CA THR A 400 -15.33 -7.28 -3.79
C THR A 400 -15.08 -6.03 -2.94
N ASP A 401 -16.13 -5.27 -2.64
CA ASP A 401 -16.04 -4.10 -1.76
C ASP A 401 -15.54 -4.50 -0.35
N ASN A 402 -16.07 -5.60 0.18
CA ASN A 402 -15.65 -6.24 1.42
C ASN A 402 -14.39 -7.13 1.28
N TYR A 403 -13.59 -6.92 0.23
CA TYR A 403 -12.25 -7.47 0.05
C TYR A 403 -12.14 -9.00 -0.08
N LEU A 404 -13.22 -9.69 -0.47
CA LEU A 404 -13.14 -11.09 -0.88
C LEU A 404 -12.48 -11.18 -2.25
N LYS A 405 -11.50 -12.08 -2.38
CA LYS A 405 -10.88 -12.40 -3.66
C LYS A 405 -11.72 -13.46 -4.37
N ILE A 406 -12.31 -13.09 -5.50
CA ILE A 406 -13.22 -13.96 -6.26
C ILE A 406 -12.57 -14.36 -7.57
N VAL A 407 -12.72 -15.63 -7.94
CA VAL A 407 -12.37 -16.20 -9.24
C VAL A 407 -13.65 -16.66 -9.92
N PHE A 408 -13.83 -16.30 -11.18
CA PHE A 408 -14.98 -16.68 -11.97
C PHE A 408 -14.65 -16.77 -13.47
N GLU A 409 -15.45 -17.50 -14.22
CA GLU A 409 -15.35 -17.58 -15.69
C GLU A 409 -15.90 -16.30 -16.34
N GLY A 410 -15.14 -15.70 -17.26
CA GLY A 410 -15.47 -14.43 -17.89
C GLY A 410 -14.66 -14.14 -19.15
N SER A 411 -14.56 -12.87 -19.52
CA SER A 411 -13.79 -12.39 -20.67
C SER A 411 -12.94 -11.16 -20.31
N GLU A 412 -11.92 -10.88 -21.13
CA GLU A 412 -10.96 -9.79 -20.90
C GLU A 412 -11.65 -8.43 -20.89
N GLU A 413 -12.76 -8.29 -21.63
CA GLU A 413 -13.59 -7.09 -21.67
C GLU A 413 -14.24 -6.74 -20.33
N LEU A 414 -14.23 -7.64 -19.34
CA LEU A 414 -14.74 -7.39 -17.99
C LEU A 414 -13.69 -6.72 -17.08
N ILE A 415 -12.41 -6.74 -17.45
CA ILE A 415 -11.34 -6.13 -16.66
C ILE A 415 -11.63 -4.64 -16.48
N GLY A 416 -11.59 -4.17 -15.23
CA GLY A 416 -11.85 -2.78 -14.86
C GLY A 416 -13.33 -2.38 -14.84
N LYS A 417 -14.27 -3.25 -15.24
CA LYS A 417 -15.71 -3.00 -15.12
C LYS A 417 -16.23 -3.44 -13.75
N LEU A 418 -17.30 -2.80 -13.29
CA LEU A 418 -18.02 -3.25 -12.11
C LEU A 418 -19.04 -4.32 -12.53
N VAL A 419 -18.91 -5.53 -11.97
CA VAL A 419 -19.75 -6.69 -12.34
C VAL A 419 -20.34 -7.34 -11.11
N LYS A 420 -21.53 -7.94 -11.27
CA LYS A 420 -22.16 -8.77 -10.24
C LYS A 420 -21.84 -10.24 -10.47
N VAL A 421 -21.44 -10.92 -9.41
CA VAL A 421 -21.15 -12.36 -9.38
C VAL A 421 -21.87 -13.01 -8.22
N LYS A 422 -22.33 -14.25 -8.39
CA LYS A 422 -22.90 -15.05 -7.32
C LYS A 422 -21.84 -15.98 -6.77
N ILE A 423 -21.53 -15.89 -5.47
CA ILE A 423 -20.54 -16.79 -4.86
C ILE A 423 -21.14 -18.20 -4.83
N THR A 424 -20.44 -19.15 -5.44
CA THR A 424 -20.88 -20.55 -5.52
C THR A 424 -20.19 -21.42 -4.49
N LYS A 425 -18.99 -21.03 -4.03
CA LYS A 425 -18.22 -21.79 -3.06
C LYS A 425 -17.21 -20.90 -2.35
N ALA A 426 -17.29 -20.86 -1.02
CA ALA A 426 -16.33 -20.13 -0.21
C ALA A 426 -14.99 -20.87 -0.09
N GLY A 427 -13.90 -20.10 -0.08
CA GLY A 427 -12.54 -20.61 0.03
C GLY A 427 -11.57 -19.54 0.50
N TYR A 428 -10.31 -19.94 0.67
CA TYR A 428 -9.21 -19.02 0.97
C TYR A 428 -7.92 -19.55 0.32
N PRO A 429 -7.15 -18.72 -0.41
CA PRO A 429 -7.36 -17.28 -0.60
C PRO A 429 -8.38 -16.92 -1.68
N TYR A 430 -8.89 -17.89 -2.45
CA TYR A 430 -9.81 -17.66 -3.56
C TYR A 430 -11.19 -18.23 -3.27
N ASN A 431 -12.22 -17.50 -3.68
CA ASN A 431 -13.62 -17.93 -3.67
C ASN A 431 -14.09 -18.13 -5.11
N GLU A 432 -14.89 -19.15 -5.36
CA GLU A 432 -15.45 -19.42 -6.69
C GLU A 432 -16.80 -18.73 -6.82
N ALA A 433 -17.04 -18.12 -7.98
CA ALA A 433 -18.30 -17.49 -8.28
C ALA A 433 -18.72 -17.68 -9.74
N GLN A 434 -19.99 -17.41 -10.01
CA GLN A 434 -20.57 -17.37 -11.34
C GLN A 434 -20.89 -15.93 -11.73
N PHE A 435 -20.52 -15.54 -12.96
CA PHE A 435 -20.91 -14.25 -13.52
C PHE A 435 -22.44 -14.11 -13.60
N VAL A 436 -22.95 -12.95 -13.20
CA VAL A 436 -24.38 -12.61 -13.28
C VAL A 436 -24.63 -11.56 -14.35
N ARG A 437 -24.04 -10.37 -14.21
CA ARG A 437 -24.18 -9.25 -15.17
C ARG A 437 -23.12 -8.17 -14.97
N VAL A 438 -22.88 -7.36 -15.99
CA VAL A 438 -22.16 -6.09 -15.87
C VAL A 438 -23.11 -5.03 -15.29
N LEU A 439 -22.61 -4.16 -14.41
CA LEU A 439 -23.34 -2.95 -14.03
C LEU A 439 -23.02 -1.87 -15.05
N GLU A 440 -24.04 -1.40 -15.76
CA GLU A 440 -23.89 -0.27 -16.68
C GLU A 440 -23.49 0.96 -15.85
N ASP A 441 -22.54 1.73 -16.36
CA ASP A 441 -22.28 3.04 -15.81
C ASP A 441 -23.55 3.86 -16.00
N ASP A 442 -24.14 4.35 -14.91
CA ASP A 442 -25.06 5.49 -14.95
C ASP A 442 -24.27 6.71 -15.45
N VAL A 443 -23.92 6.71 -16.73
CA VAL A 443 -23.66 7.94 -17.45
C VAL A 443 -24.99 8.65 -17.38
N LYS A 444 -25.07 9.70 -16.56
CA LYS A 444 -26.14 10.69 -16.66
C LYS A 444 -26.29 10.98 -18.14
N LYS A 445 -27.30 10.40 -18.77
CA LYS A 445 -27.76 10.84 -20.08
C LYS A 445 -28.09 12.30 -19.87
N GLU A 446 -27.24 13.20 -20.35
CA GLU A 446 -27.66 14.56 -20.63
C GLU A 446 -28.76 14.44 -21.69
N SER A 447 -29.99 14.23 -21.22
CA SER A 447 -31.19 14.62 -21.93
C SER A 447 -31.22 16.14 -21.92
N ALA A 448 -30.55 16.75 -22.89
CA ALA A 448 -30.87 18.09 -23.36
C ALA A 448 -31.25 18.00 -24.84
N SER A 449 -32.41 17.37 -25.07
CA SER A 449 -33.23 17.63 -26.24
C SER A 449 -34.16 18.80 -25.92
N ALA A 450 -33.83 20.00 -26.40
CA ALA A 450 -34.74 21.04 -26.89
C ALA A 450 -33.93 22.24 -27.35
#